data_AF-A0A950Q847-F1
#
_entry.id   AF-A0A950Q847-F1
#
_cell.length_a   1.000
_cell.length_b   1.000
_cell.length_c   1.000
_cell.angle_alpha   90.00
_cell.angle_beta   90.00
_cell.angle_gamma   90.00
#
_symmetry.space_group_name_H-M   'P 1'
#
loop_
_entity.id
_entity.type
_entity.pdbx_description
1 polymer ?
#
loop_
_entity_poly.entity_id
_entity_poly.type
_entity_poly.pdbx_seq_one_letter_code
_entity_poly.pdbx_strand_id
1 'polypeptide(L)'
;MLAYEELKGSSGRQIRFRPPRYDARKLFPSLAPRVRVRSSAYRLHDIALGGISVLSKQNSDDLPEIGETVPLSIQQSGLPIFESSARVCRAENTVFGSKIAFNFVDRFIEFDKLLTRNTQAQIAARSPAFVAESSQLVPTEYRAFCSDVLKLLRSYRLLLESNTTIAQGFHHGLDQVEAFETCEPRLIQQWRSLWRLGNELTNGMDKERDVKEATKEYTELVLTPELRKGAIWDRSYAKPLGYPGDFEIMNQVYDWERIGKDAYEMLMHRVGLEVAECIRTRMEVVRAHIADVVRERGHDRPARITSLGSGPAREVEGYLTSHTAGGHRAEFSLIDQEEVALHYAHEKTYPYVLNSDGRIKVQGFNLSFTDILRG
;
A
#
# COMPACT_ATOMS: atom_id res chain seq x y z
N MET A 1 21.02 -41.64 0.68
CA MET A 1 19.71 -41.69 -0.01
C MET A 1 18.94 -42.79 0.70
N LEU A 2 17.78 -42.52 1.29
CA LEU A 2 17.02 -43.51 2.07
C LEU A 2 16.59 -44.67 1.16
N ALA A 3 16.66 -45.91 1.66
CA ALA A 3 16.07 -47.05 0.96
C ALA A 3 14.54 -46.94 0.97
N TYR A 4 13.86 -47.52 -0.02
CA TYR A 4 12.40 -47.39 -0.14
C TYR A 4 11.67 -47.94 1.10
N GLU A 5 12.23 -48.96 1.78
CA GLU A 5 11.65 -49.51 3.01
C GLU A 5 11.77 -48.59 4.23
N GLU A 6 12.63 -47.57 4.18
CA GLU A 6 12.85 -46.61 5.27
C GLU A 6 11.91 -45.39 5.17
N LEU A 7 11.14 -45.28 4.08
CA LEU A 7 10.18 -44.21 3.88
C LEU A 7 8.92 -44.44 4.73
N LYS A 8 8.77 -43.66 5.81
CA LYS A 8 7.56 -43.70 6.63
C LYS A 8 6.40 -43.00 5.93
N GLY A 9 5.30 -43.73 5.72
CA GLY A 9 4.02 -43.18 5.30
C GLY A 9 3.34 -42.33 6.39
N SER A 10 2.20 -41.72 6.06
CA SER A 10 1.45 -40.88 6.99
C SER A 10 0.80 -41.68 8.12
N SER A 11 0.59 -41.07 9.29
CA SER A 11 -0.08 -41.69 10.45
C SER A 11 -1.48 -41.12 10.70
N GLY A 12 -2.34 -41.88 11.37
CA GLY A 12 -3.68 -41.42 11.77
C GLY A 12 -4.61 -41.14 10.59
N ARG A 13 -5.34 -40.02 10.62
CA ARG A 13 -6.31 -39.65 9.56
C ARG A 13 -5.67 -39.39 8.19
N GLN A 14 -4.36 -39.13 8.14
CA GLN A 14 -3.62 -38.86 6.92
C GLN A 14 -3.26 -40.12 6.11
N ILE A 15 -3.46 -41.33 6.68
CA ILE A 15 -3.32 -42.60 5.95
C ILE A 15 -4.25 -42.63 4.73
N ARG A 16 -5.44 -42.02 4.85
CA ARG A 16 -6.36 -41.85 3.73
C ARG A 16 -6.00 -40.57 2.99
N PHE A 17 -5.44 -40.71 1.80
CA PHE A 17 -5.18 -39.57 0.92
C PHE A 17 -6.47 -38.78 0.71
N ARG A 18 -6.40 -37.47 0.93
CA ARG A 18 -7.45 -36.52 0.59
C ARG A 18 -6.85 -35.50 -0.38
N PRO A 19 -7.50 -35.26 -1.53
CA PRO A 19 -7.07 -34.18 -2.42
C PRO A 19 -6.98 -32.86 -1.64
N PRO A 20 -5.94 -32.05 -1.90
CA PRO A 20 -5.80 -30.76 -1.23
C PRO A 20 -7.01 -29.87 -1.52
N ARG A 21 -7.45 -29.14 -0.50
CA ARG A 21 -8.40 -28.04 -0.63
C ARG A 21 -7.63 -26.73 -0.55
N TYR A 22 -7.91 -25.82 -1.47
CA TYR A 22 -7.26 -24.52 -1.56
C TYR A 22 -8.20 -23.43 -1.03
N ASP A 23 -7.66 -22.51 -0.23
CA ASP A 23 -8.39 -21.31 0.23
C ASP A 23 -8.68 -20.42 -0.98
N ALA A 24 -9.94 -20.03 -1.17
CA ALA A 24 -10.36 -19.20 -2.29
C ALA A 24 -9.65 -17.84 -2.31
N ARG A 25 -9.30 -17.26 -1.17
CA ARG A 25 -8.57 -15.98 -1.10
C ARG A 25 -7.15 -16.10 -1.60
N LYS A 26 -6.53 -17.28 -1.49
CA LYS A 26 -5.19 -17.53 -2.02
C LYS A 26 -5.23 -17.78 -3.53
N LEU A 27 -6.25 -18.48 -4.02
CA LEU A 27 -6.42 -18.73 -5.46
C LEU A 27 -6.92 -17.51 -6.24
N PHE A 28 -7.70 -16.63 -5.60
CA PHE A 28 -8.32 -15.46 -6.22
C PHE A 28 -8.02 -14.20 -5.39
N PRO A 29 -6.76 -13.71 -5.38
CA PRO A 29 -6.32 -12.65 -4.48
C PRO A 29 -6.90 -11.27 -4.83
N SER A 30 -7.22 -11.02 -6.11
CA SER A 30 -7.76 -9.74 -6.57
C SER A 30 -9.25 -9.62 -6.29
N LEU A 31 -10.03 -10.60 -6.75
CA LEU A 31 -11.48 -10.62 -6.64
C LEU A 31 -11.95 -12.08 -6.62
N ALA A 32 -12.55 -12.50 -5.50
CA ALA A 32 -13.04 -13.86 -5.35
C ALA A 32 -14.34 -14.07 -6.15
N PRO A 33 -14.47 -15.19 -6.90
CA PRO A 33 -15.68 -15.53 -7.63
C PRO A 33 -16.84 -15.84 -6.68
N ARG A 34 -18.07 -15.64 -7.16
CA ARG A 34 -19.30 -16.02 -6.45
C ARG A 34 -19.79 -17.36 -6.95
N VAL A 35 -20.44 -18.11 -6.07
CA VAL A 35 -21.05 -19.38 -6.43
C VAL A 35 -22.56 -19.19 -6.45
N ARG A 36 -23.18 -19.40 -7.61
CA ARG A 36 -24.64 -19.43 -7.73
C ARG A 36 -25.15 -20.84 -7.64
N VAL A 37 -26.19 -20.99 -6.83
CA VAL A 37 -27.00 -22.20 -6.71
C VAL A 37 -28.45 -21.72 -6.67
N ARG A 38 -29.28 -22.16 -7.62
CA ARG A 38 -30.64 -21.63 -7.84
C ARG A 38 -30.61 -20.10 -7.98
N SER A 39 -31.45 -19.38 -7.22
CA SER A 39 -31.53 -17.92 -7.15
C SER A 39 -30.50 -17.30 -6.20
N SER A 40 -29.77 -18.10 -5.43
CA SER A 40 -28.89 -17.64 -4.35
C SER A 40 -27.43 -17.52 -4.78
N ALA A 41 -26.70 -16.53 -4.23
CA ALA A 41 -25.30 -16.26 -4.55
C ALA A 41 -24.41 -16.25 -3.29
N TYR A 42 -23.55 -17.26 -3.18
CA TYR A 42 -22.68 -17.51 -2.04
C TYR A 42 -21.24 -17.04 -2.30
N ARG A 43 -20.48 -16.82 -1.22
CA ARG A 43 -19.03 -16.57 -1.29
C ARG A 43 -18.28 -17.90 -1.29
N LEU A 44 -17.37 -18.11 -2.24
CA LEU A 44 -16.49 -19.27 -2.24
C LEU A 44 -15.53 -19.20 -1.03
N HIS A 45 -15.46 -20.28 -0.25
CA HIS A 45 -14.57 -20.39 0.91
C HIS A 45 -13.33 -21.21 0.58
N ASP A 46 -13.54 -22.45 0.12
CA ASP A 46 -12.46 -23.32 -0.35
C ASP A 46 -12.92 -24.21 -1.51
N ILE A 47 -11.95 -24.68 -2.28
CA ILE A 47 -12.16 -25.46 -3.49
C ILE A 47 -11.16 -26.61 -3.59
N ALA A 48 -11.64 -27.76 -4.03
CA ALA A 48 -10.84 -28.92 -4.39
C ALA A 48 -11.30 -29.50 -5.73
N LEU A 49 -10.55 -30.48 -6.22
CA LEU A 49 -10.83 -31.14 -7.50
C LEU A 49 -12.29 -31.61 -7.62
N GLY A 50 -12.84 -32.22 -6.58
CA GLY A 50 -14.18 -32.81 -6.59
C GLY A 50 -15.27 -32.03 -5.85
N GLY A 51 -14.99 -30.83 -5.31
CA GLY A 51 -16.01 -30.11 -4.55
C GLY A 51 -15.56 -28.83 -3.90
N ILE A 52 -16.52 -28.04 -3.42
CA ILE A 52 -16.32 -26.71 -2.86
C ILE A 52 -17.04 -26.54 -1.53
N SER A 53 -16.63 -25.53 -0.77
CA SER A 53 -17.47 -24.99 0.30
C SER A 53 -17.70 -23.51 0.10
N VAL A 54 -18.88 -23.06 0.51
CA VAL A 54 -19.35 -21.68 0.35
C VAL A 54 -19.91 -21.14 1.66
N LEU A 55 -19.94 -19.82 1.77
CA LEU A 55 -20.48 -19.09 2.91
C LEU A 55 -21.64 -18.19 2.47
N SER A 56 -22.68 -18.15 3.28
CA SER A 56 -23.77 -17.17 3.25
C SER A 56 -23.66 -16.23 4.45
N LYS A 57 -23.88 -14.93 4.26
CA LYS A 57 -23.93 -13.95 5.37
C LYS A 57 -25.27 -13.95 6.12
N GLN A 58 -26.31 -14.50 5.51
CA GLN A 58 -27.64 -14.61 6.10
C GLN A 58 -28.00 -16.09 6.22
N ASN A 59 -28.70 -16.45 7.30
CA ASN A 59 -29.44 -17.70 7.32
C ASN A 59 -30.54 -17.56 6.26
N SER A 60 -30.40 -18.24 5.12
CA SER A 60 -31.45 -18.23 4.10
C SER A 60 -32.41 -19.37 4.38
N ASP A 61 -33.71 -19.11 4.30
CA ASP A 61 -34.74 -20.15 4.45
C ASP A 61 -34.78 -21.12 3.25
N ASP A 62 -34.11 -20.80 2.15
CA ASP A 62 -33.98 -21.63 0.94
C ASP A 62 -32.56 -22.24 0.81
N LEU A 63 -32.13 -22.98 1.85
CA LEU A 63 -30.91 -23.79 1.78
C LEU A 63 -31.22 -25.14 1.11
N PRO A 64 -30.41 -25.59 0.14
CA PRO A 64 -30.63 -26.90 -0.47
C PRO A 64 -30.38 -28.02 0.55
N GLU A 65 -31.17 -29.08 0.47
CA GLU A 65 -31.17 -30.15 1.48
C GLU A 65 -29.94 -31.06 1.33
N ILE A 66 -29.48 -31.63 2.45
CA ILE A 66 -28.35 -32.58 2.42
C ILE A 66 -28.75 -33.80 1.57
N GLY A 67 -27.90 -34.16 0.61
CA GLY A 67 -28.14 -35.23 -0.36
C GLY A 67 -28.79 -34.77 -1.66
N GLU A 68 -29.37 -33.57 -1.70
CA GLU A 68 -29.94 -32.97 -2.91
C GLU A 68 -28.86 -32.69 -3.96
N THR A 69 -29.20 -32.86 -5.24
CA THR A 69 -28.32 -32.49 -6.36
C THR A 69 -28.86 -31.24 -7.06
N VAL A 70 -28.05 -30.19 -7.10
CA VAL A 70 -28.43 -28.86 -7.59
C VAL A 70 -27.48 -28.39 -8.69
N PRO A 71 -27.95 -27.60 -9.68
CA PRO A 71 -27.05 -26.93 -10.61
C PRO A 71 -26.24 -25.87 -9.87
N LEU A 72 -24.93 -25.87 -10.11
CA LEU A 72 -23.98 -24.99 -9.47
C LEU A 72 -23.09 -24.30 -10.51
N SER A 73 -23.01 -22.97 -10.42
CA SER A 73 -22.18 -22.15 -11.31
C SER A 73 -21.22 -21.30 -10.48
N ILE A 74 -19.92 -21.47 -10.67
CA ILE A 74 -18.91 -20.54 -10.18
C ILE A 74 -18.80 -19.43 -11.21
N GLN A 75 -19.03 -18.19 -10.79
CA GLN A 75 -19.11 -17.02 -11.65
C GLN A 75 -18.11 -15.94 -11.23
N GLN A 76 -17.46 -15.37 -12.22
CA GLN A 76 -16.58 -14.22 -12.07
C GLN A 76 -17.16 -13.05 -12.85
N SER A 77 -17.43 -11.93 -12.17
CA SER A 77 -18.02 -10.73 -12.80
C SER A 77 -19.30 -11.02 -13.61
N GLY A 78 -20.12 -11.97 -13.13
CA GLY A 78 -21.36 -12.40 -13.80
C GLY A 78 -21.19 -13.45 -14.91
N LEU A 79 -19.95 -13.73 -15.33
CA LEU A 79 -19.65 -14.75 -16.34
C LEU A 79 -19.37 -16.10 -15.68
N PRO A 80 -19.96 -17.21 -16.15
CA PRO A 80 -19.68 -18.55 -15.64
C PRO A 80 -18.25 -18.97 -16.00
N ILE A 81 -17.47 -19.36 -14.99
CA ILE A 81 -16.10 -19.89 -15.15
C ILE A 81 -16.03 -21.40 -14.95
N PHE A 82 -16.98 -21.96 -14.18
CA PHE A 82 -17.18 -23.40 -14.02
C PHE A 82 -18.64 -23.70 -13.70
N GLU A 83 -19.18 -24.76 -14.30
CA GLU A 83 -20.57 -25.19 -14.12
C GLU A 83 -20.63 -26.70 -13.98
N SER A 84 -21.41 -27.18 -13.03
CA SER A 84 -21.55 -28.61 -12.72
C SER A 84 -22.84 -28.87 -11.93
N SER A 85 -23.40 -30.07 -12.05
CA SER A 85 -24.36 -30.57 -11.08
C SER A 85 -23.62 -30.96 -9.80
N ALA A 86 -24.07 -30.45 -8.65
CA ALA A 86 -23.37 -30.65 -7.38
C ALA A 86 -24.31 -31.17 -6.29
N ARG A 87 -23.87 -32.18 -5.56
CA ARG A 87 -24.60 -32.75 -4.42
C ARG A 87 -24.26 -32.03 -3.13
N VAL A 88 -25.26 -31.62 -2.38
CA VAL A 88 -25.09 -31.05 -1.04
C VAL A 88 -24.59 -32.15 -0.10
N CYS A 89 -23.40 -31.96 0.45
CA CYS A 89 -22.77 -32.92 1.36
C CYS A 89 -22.90 -32.53 2.83
N ARG A 90 -23.00 -31.23 3.10
CA ARG A 90 -23.08 -30.67 4.45
C ARG A 90 -23.68 -29.27 4.38
N ALA A 91 -24.57 -28.96 5.30
CA ALA A 91 -25.10 -27.62 5.52
C ALA A 91 -25.11 -27.35 7.02
N GLU A 92 -24.49 -26.25 7.45
CA GLU A 92 -24.39 -25.87 8.86
C GLU A 92 -24.65 -24.39 9.05
N ASN A 93 -25.44 -24.05 10.07
CA ASN A 93 -25.60 -22.68 10.52
C ASN A 93 -24.51 -22.35 11.54
N THR A 94 -23.91 -21.19 11.39
CA THR A 94 -22.91 -20.62 12.28
C THR A 94 -23.40 -19.26 12.78
N VAL A 95 -22.76 -18.72 13.81
CA VAL A 95 -23.08 -17.38 14.35
C VAL A 95 -22.93 -16.28 13.28
N PHE A 96 -22.13 -16.53 12.23
CA PHE A 96 -21.85 -15.59 11.14
C PHE A 96 -22.59 -15.89 9.83
N GLY A 97 -23.59 -16.79 9.87
CA GLY A 97 -24.38 -17.25 8.71
C GLY A 97 -24.17 -18.74 8.40
N SER A 98 -24.47 -19.19 7.20
CA SER A 98 -24.45 -20.62 6.86
C SER A 98 -23.22 -21.04 6.05
N LYS A 99 -22.68 -22.23 6.32
CA LYS A 99 -21.63 -22.88 5.53
C LYS A 99 -22.20 -24.12 4.84
N ILE A 100 -22.03 -24.21 3.52
CA ILE A 100 -22.55 -25.32 2.71
C ILE A 100 -21.39 -25.94 1.94
N ALA A 101 -21.32 -27.27 1.90
CA ALA A 101 -20.33 -28.02 1.15
C ALA A 101 -21.00 -28.83 0.03
N PHE A 102 -20.41 -28.79 -1.15
CA PHE A 102 -20.89 -29.47 -2.34
C PHE A 102 -19.82 -30.38 -2.91
N ASN A 103 -20.21 -31.57 -3.38
CA ASN A 103 -19.40 -32.41 -4.25
C ASN A 103 -19.94 -32.36 -5.66
N PHE A 104 -19.07 -32.22 -6.65
CA PHE A 104 -19.45 -32.26 -8.05
C PHE A 104 -19.82 -33.70 -8.46
N VAL A 105 -20.86 -33.83 -9.28
CA VAL A 105 -21.43 -35.13 -9.68
C VAL A 105 -21.02 -35.49 -11.11
N ASP A 106 -20.96 -34.50 -12.00
CA ASP A 106 -20.77 -34.70 -13.45
C ASP A 106 -19.45 -34.13 -13.99
N ARG A 107 -18.73 -33.31 -13.19
CA ARG A 107 -17.46 -32.67 -13.59
C ARG A 107 -16.50 -32.58 -12.41
N PHE A 108 -15.26 -32.20 -12.71
CA PHE A 108 -14.23 -31.89 -11.71
C PHE A 108 -13.49 -30.60 -12.11
N ILE A 109 -12.77 -30.03 -11.15
CA ILE A 109 -12.02 -28.79 -11.35
C ILE A 109 -10.67 -29.10 -11.99
N GLU A 110 -10.49 -28.59 -13.20
CA GLU A 110 -9.18 -28.39 -13.83
C GLU A 110 -8.68 -26.99 -13.44
N PHE A 111 -7.80 -26.90 -12.44
CA PHE A 111 -7.41 -25.62 -11.84
C PHE A 111 -6.83 -24.62 -12.85
N ASP A 112 -5.99 -25.07 -13.79
CA ASP A 112 -5.42 -24.19 -14.82
C ASP A 112 -6.51 -23.57 -15.71
N LYS A 113 -7.53 -24.35 -16.09
CA LYS A 113 -8.67 -23.85 -16.87
C LYS A 113 -9.55 -22.91 -16.05
N LEU A 114 -9.80 -23.23 -14.78
CA LEU A 114 -10.58 -22.39 -13.87
C LEU A 114 -9.92 -21.01 -13.70
N LEU A 115 -8.61 -21.00 -13.42
CA LEU A 115 -7.84 -19.77 -13.26
C LEU A 115 -7.76 -18.98 -14.57
N THR A 116 -7.54 -19.65 -15.72
CA THR A 116 -7.54 -19.01 -17.04
C THR A 116 -8.90 -18.36 -17.35
N ARG A 117 -10.01 -19.07 -17.11
CA ARG A 117 -11.36 -18.53 -17.33
C ARG A 117 -11.69 -17.40 -16.36
N ASN A 118 -11.24 -17.47 -15.11
CA ASN A 118 -11.35 -16.38 -14.16
C ASN A 118 -10.66 -15.11 -14.69
N THR A 119 -9.41 -15.24 -15.17
CA THR A 119 -8.68 -14.13 -15.77
C THR A 119 -9.39 -13.57 -17.01
N GLN A 120 -9.85 -14.44 -17.92
CA GLN A 120 -10.60 -14.04 -19.11
C GLN A 120 -11.91 -13.32 -18.77
N ALA A 121 -12.66 -13.82 -17.78
CA ALA A 121 -13.89 -13.18 -17.31
C ALA A 121 -13.62 -11.80 -16.68
N GLN A 122 -12.53 -11.65 -15.92
CA GLN A 122 -12.12 -10.36 -15.38
C GLN A 122 -11.71 -9.38 -16.49
N ILE A 123 -10.99 -9.83 -17.51
CA ILE A 123 -10.64 -9.01 -18.69
C ILE A 123 -11.90 -8.61 -19.45
N ALA A 124 -12.76 -9.57 -19.79
CA ALA A 124 -13.99 -9.32 -20.55
C ALA A 124 -14.96 -8.39 -19.82
N ALA A 125 -15.08 -8.51 -18.50
CA ALA A 125 -15.92 -7.61 -17.71
C ALA A 125 -15.33 -6.19 -17.60
N ARG A 126 -14.01 -6.04 -17.73
CA ARG A 126 -13.34 -4.73 -17.67
C ARG A 126 -13.18 -4.07 -19.04
N SER A 127 -13.10 -4.85 -20.13
CA SER A 127 -12.76 -4.37 -21.48
C SER A 127 -13.76 -3.37 -22.11
N PRO A 128 -15.09 -3.50 -21.95
CA PRO A 128 -16.05 -2.53 -22.51
C PRO A 128 -16.19 -1.24 -21.69
N ALA A 129 -15.81 -1.25 -20.41
CA ALA A 129 -16.07 -0.17 -19.45
C ALA A 129 -14.96 0.90 -19.37
N PHE A 130 -13.82 0.71 -20.05
CA PHE A 130 -12.60 1.50 -19.84
C PHE A 130 -12.66 2.99 -20.23
N VAL A 131 -13.64 3.46 -21.00
CA VAL A 131 -13.58 4.83 -21.57
C VAL A 131 -14.87 5.64 -21.46
N ALA A 132 -16.06 5.03 -21.53
CA ALA A 132 -17.28 5.80 -21.71
C ALA A 132 -18.01 6.18 -20.42
N GLU A 133 -18.22 5.24 -19.48
CA GLU A 133 -19.09 5.47 -18.31
C GLU A 133 -18.38 6.19 -17.15
N SER A 134 -17.16 5.79 -16.79
CA SER A 134 -16.42 6.44 -15.69
C SER A 134 -15.90 7.84 -16.07
N SER A 135 -15.53 8.03 -17.34
CA SER A 135 -15.01 9.32 -17.83
C SER A 135 -16.04 10.46 -17.74
N GLN A 136 -17.33 10.16 -17.88
CA GLN A 136 -18.40 11.17 -17.78
C GLN A 136 -18.55 11.75 -16.37
N LEU A 137 -18.23 10.98 -15.33
CA LEU A 137 -18.28 11.42 -13.94
C LEU A 137 -17.09 12.31 -13.55
N VAL A 138 -16.01 12.28 -14.33
CA VAL A 138 -14.83 13.13 -14.10
C VAL A 138 -15.09 14.50 -14.72
N PRO A 139 -14.95 15.61 -13.97
CA PRO A 139 -15.12 16.95 -14.53
C PRO A 139 -14.16 17.22 -15.69
N THR A 140 -14.65 17.92 -16.72
CA THR A 140 -13.86 18.23 -17.94
C THR A 140 -12.62 19.06 -17.60
N GLU A 141 -12.76 19.99 -16.68
CA GLU A 141 -11.70 20.85 -16.17
C GLU A 141 -10.61 20.03 -15.49
N TYR A 142 -10.98 18.98 -14.76
CA TYR A 142 -10.01 18.07 -14.13
C TYR A 142 -9.26 17.21 -15.15
N ARG A 143 -9.96 16.73 -16.19
CA ARG A 143 -9.30 16.01 -17.30
C ARG A 143 -8.31 16.90 -18.05
N ALA A 144 -8.69 18.14 -18.33
CA ALA A 144 -7.81 19.13 -18.95
C ALA A 144 -6.59 19.44 -18.06
N PHE A 145 -6.82 19.66 -16.77
CA PHE A 145 -5.76 19.82 -15.77
C PHE A 145 -4.76 18.66 -15.77
N CYS A 146 -5.24 17.40 -15.79
CA CYS A 146 -4.36 16.24 -15.87
C CYS A 146 -3.51 16.23 -17.16
N SER A 147 -4.09 16.65 -18.28
CA SER A 147 -3.37 16.81 -19.54
C SER A 147 -2.27 17.87 -19.44
N ASP A 148 -2.55 19.00 -18.79
CA ASP A 148 -1.56 20.07 -18.58
C ASP A 148 -0.42 19.65 -17.66
N VAL A 149 -0.73 18.90 -16.58
CA VAL A 149 0.28 18.28 -15.72
C VAL A 149 1.17 17.35 -16.53
N LEU A 150 0.60 16.40 -17.28
CA LEU A 150 1.38 15.47 -18.09
C LEU A 150 2.25 16.18 -19.13
N LYS A 151 1.69 17.19 -19.79
CA LYS A 151 2.42 17.99 -20.78
C LYS A 151 3.65 18.63 -20.13
N LEU A 152 3.49 19.28 -18.98
CA LEU A 152 4.61 19.87 -18.25
C LEU A 152 5.69 18.84 -17.95
N LEU A 153 5.34 17.76 -17.25
CA LEU A 153 6.32 16.77 -16.79
C LEU A 153 7.03 16.10 -17.97
N ARG A 154 6.27 15.67 -19.00
CA ARG A 154 6.84 15.01 -20.18
C ARG A 154 7.67 15.96 -21.05
N SER A 155 7.39 17.26 -21.06
CA SER A 155 8.27 18.23 -21.74
C SER A 155 9.66 18.27 -21.12
N TYR A 156 9.78 18.27 -19.78
CA TYR A 156 11.09 18.18 -19.12
C TYR A 156 11.77 16.85 -19.38
N ARG A 157 11.02 15.74 -19.38
CA ARG A 157 11.56 14.42 -19.73
C ARG A 157 12.16 14.41 -21.13
N LEU A 158 11.41 14.85 -22.14
CA LEU A 158 11.86 14.87 -23.52
C LEU A 158 13.08 15.80 -23.70
N LEU A 159 13.11 16.93 -22.99
CA LEU A 159 14.25 17.83 -22.99
C LEU A 159 15.52 17.14 -22.45
N LEU A 160 15.41 16.43 -21.33
CA LEU A 160 16.55 15.73 -20.73
C LEU A 160 16.99 14.51 -21.55
N GLU A 161 16.05 13.71 -22.05
CA GLU A 161 16.32 12.55 -22.90
C GLU A 161 17.01 12.96 -24.21
N SER A 162 16.55 14.03 -24.86
CA SER A 162 17.17 14.53 -26.11
C SER A 162 18.59 15.05 -25.89
N ASN A 163 18.84 15.81 -24.82
CA ASN A 163 20.19 16.31 -24.51
C ASN A 163 21.14 15.19 -24.06
N THR A 164 20.63 14.17 -23.35
CA THR A 164 21.41 12.97 -23.00
C THR A 164 21.85 12.22 -24.26
N THR A 165 20.93 12.06 -25.22
CA THR A 165 21.22 11.40 -26.50
C THR A 165 22.27 12.16 -27.30
N ILE A 166 22.19 13.49 -27.35
CA ILE A 166 23.18 14.35 -28.01
C ILE A 166 24.55 14.18 -27.36
N ALA A 167 24.65 14.29 -26.04
CA ALA A 167 25.92 14.16 -25.32
C ALA A 167 26.60 12.80 -25.59
N GLN A 168 25.82 11.71 -25.54
CA GLN A 168 26.29 10.35 -25.84
C GLN A 168 26.85 10.24 -27.26
N GLY A 169 26.23 10.92 -28.23
CA GLY A 169 26.71 10.99 -29.61
C GLY A 169 28.10 11.64 -29.76
N PHE A 170 28.52 12.44 -28.79
CA PHE A 170 29.85 13.04 -28.73
C PHE A 170 30.81 12.32 -27.76
N HIS A 171 30.47 11.11 -27.31
CA HIS A 171 31.22 10.36 -26.28
C HIS A 171 31.38 11.12 -24.94
N HIS A 172 30.47 12.06 -24.66
CA HIS A 172 30.40 12.78 -23.39
C HIS A 172 29.16 12.31 -22.61
N GLY A 173 29.27 12.19 -21.29
CA GLY A 173 28.10 11.99 -20.42
C GLY A 173 27.40 13.32 -20.16
N LEU A 174 26.06 13.33 -20.11
CA LEU A 174 25.34 14.45 -19.52
C LEU A 174 25.49 14.36 -18.00
N ASP A 175 25.99 15.43 -17.38
CA ASP A 175 25.97 15.57 -15.93
C ASP A 175 24.52 15.69 -15.46
N GLN A 176 24.03 14.63 -14.82
CA GLN A 176 22.64 14.55 -14.36
C GLN A 176 22.34 15.54 -13.23
N VAL A 177 23.35 15.87 -12.41
CA VAL A 177 23.19 16.79 -11.30
C VAL A 177 23.06 18.21 -11.82
N GLU A 178 23.95 18.62 -12.74
CA GLU A 178 23.87 19.94 -13.36
C GLU A 178 22.57 20.11 -14.18
N ALA A 179 22.16 19.06 -14.91
CA ALA A 179 20.91 19.06 -15.66
C ALA A 179 19.69 19.19 -14.75
N PHE A 180 19.68 18.51 -13.60
CA PHE A 180 18.67 18.68 -12.55
C PHE A 180 18.62 20.12 -12.05
N GLU A 181 19.77 20.68 -11.62
CA GLU A 181 19.86 22.03 -11.05
C GLU A 181 19.43 23.11 -12.04
N THR A 182 19.72 22.91 -13.33
CA THR A 182 19.29 23.80 -14.41
C THR A 182 17.77 23.82 -14.58
N CYS A 183 17.11 22.66 -14.45
CA CYS A 183 15.68 22.51 -14.68
C CYS A 183 14.82 22.82 -13.46
N GLU A 184 15.31 22.52 -12.25
CA GLU A 184 14.54 22.53 -11.01
C GLU A 184 13.79 23.86 -10.75
N PRO A 185 14.43 25.04 -10.80
CA PRO A 185 13.75 26.29 -10.40
C PRO A 185 12.51 26.57 -11.25
N ARG A 186 12.63 26.36 -12.57
CA ARG A 186 11.53 26.61 -13.51
C ARG A 186 10.44 25.55 -13.38
N LEU A 187 10.80 24.28 -13.22
CA LEU A 187 9.84 23.20 -13.02
C LEU A 187 9.02 23.44 -11.75
N ILE A 188 9.66 23.75 -10.62
CA ILE A 188 8.98 23.96 -9.34
C ILE A 188 8.07 25.18 -9.38
N GLN A 189 8.49 26.26 -10.04
CA GLN A 189 7.62 27.42 -10.23
C GLN A 189 6.34 27.06 -11.00
N GLN A 190 6.46 26.31 -12.10
CA GLN A 190 5.31 25.88 -12.91
C GLN A 190 4.43 24.86 -12.17
N TRP A 191 5.07 23.92 -11.47
CA TRP A 191 4.41 22.89 -10.68
C TRP A 191 3.55 23.47 -9.56
N ARG A 192 4.05 24.47 -8.81
CA ARG A 192 3.29 25.11 -7.71
C ARG A 192 1.96 25.69 -8.18
N SER A 193 1.90 26.25 -9.38
CA SER A 193 0.65 26.77 -9.96
C SER A 193 -0.34 25.65 -10.24
N LEU A 194 0.13 24.57 -10.87
CA LEU A 194 -0.70 23.39 -11.15
C LEU A 194 -1.15 22.69 -9.87
N TRP A 195 -0.28 22.55 -8.88
CA TRP A 195 -0.63 21.94 -7.60
C TRP A 195 -1.78 22.69 -6.90
N ARG A 196 -1.71 24.02 -6.83
CA ARG A 196 -2.79 24.84 -6.26
C ARG A 196 -4.10 24.68 -7.02
N LEU A 197 -4.05 24.77 -8.35
CA LEU A 197 -5.23 24.55 -9.19
C LEU A 197 -5.82 23.15 -9.00
N GLY A 198 -4.98 22.12 -8.88
CA GLY A 198 -5.42 20.76 -8.60
C GLY A 198 -6.16 20.64 -7.26
N ASN A 199 -5.68 21.32 -6.21
CA ASN A 199 -6.37 21.37 -4.92
C ASN A 199 -7.73 22.07 -5.03
N GLU A 200 -7.82 23.16 -5.80
CA GLU A 200 -9.08 23.88 -6.04
C GLU A 200 -10.09 23.02 -6.80
N LEU A 201 -9.65 22.37 -7.89
CA LEU A 201 -10.50 21.52 -8.72
C LEU A 201 -11.00 20.30 -7.96
N THR A 202 -10.19 19.71 -7.08
CA THR A 202 -10.56 18.51 -6.32
C THR A 202 -11.39 18.80 -5.08
N ASN A 203 -11.54 20.06 -4.69
CA ASN A 203 -12.29 20.45 -3.51
C ASN A 203 -13.76 20.03 -3.62
N GLY A 204 -14.23 19.21 -2.68
CA GLY A 204 -15.61 18.74 -2.62
C GLY A 204 -15.93 17.54 -3.53
N MET A 205 -14.99 17.07 -4.36
CA MET A 205 -15.15 15.84 -5.13
C MET A 205 -15.27 14.59 -4.25
N ASP A 206 -14.83 14.68 -2.99
CA ASP A 206 -14.91 13.60 -2.01
C ASP A 206 -16.31 13.41 -1.41
N LYS A 207 -17.22 14.37 -1.62
CA LYS A 207 -18.61 14.34 -1.12
C LYS A 207 -19.48 13.32 -1.86
N GLU A 208 -19.19 13.08 -3.13
CA GLU A 208 -19.90 12.11 -3.97
C GLU A 208 -18.99 10.92 -4.24
N ARG A 209 -19.39 9.74 -3.74
CA ARG A 209 -18.56 8.53 -3.79
C ARG A 209 -18.19 8.14 -5.22
N ASP A 210 -19.15 8.17 -6.14
CA ASP A 210 -18.92 7.71 -7.52
C ASP A 210 -18.01 8.67 -8.28
N VAL A 211 -18.15 9.99 -8.06
CA VAL A 211 -17.24 11.02 -8.58
C VAL A 211 -15.83 10.84 -8.02
N LYS A 212 -15.71 10.60 -6.71
CA LYS A 212 -14.41 10.34 -6.07
C LYS A 212 -13.73 9.09 -6.65
N GLU A 213 -14.47 7.99 -6.79
CA GLU A 213 -13.95 6.73 -7.33
C GLU A 213 -13.52 6.89 -8.81
N ALA A 214 -14.34 7.54 -9.64
CA ALA A 214 -14.04 7.80 -11.04
C ALA A 214 -12.83 8.74 -11.21
N THR A 215 -12.77 9.84 -10.45
CA THR A 215 -11.63 10.77 -10.46
C THR A 215 -10.35 10.07 -9.99
N LYS A 216 -10.41 9.25 -8.93
CA LYS A 216 -9.26 8.46 -8.47
C LYS A 216 -8.77 7.52 -9.57
N GLU A 217 -9.65 6.75 -10.19
CA GLU A 217 -9.30 5.81 -11.27
C GLU A 217 -8.65 6.56 -12.44
N TYR A 218 -9.23 7.69 -12.86
CA TYR A 218 -8.68 8.52 -13.91
C TYR A 218 -7.26 9.02 -13.57
N THR A 219 -7.04 9.51 -12.36
CA THR A 219 -5.71 9.96 -11.90
C THR A 219 -4.69 8.83 -11.80
N GLU A 220 -5.13 7.63 -11.39
CA GLU A 220 -4.31 6.42 -11.36
C GLU A 220 -3.89 5.95 -12.75
N LEU A 221 -4.76 6.12 -13.75
CA LEU A 221 -4.46 5.76 -15.14
C LEU A 221 -3.60 6.82 -15.84
N VAL A 222 -3.89 8.10 -15.62
CA VAL A 222 -3.33 9.20 -16.41
C VAL A 222 -2.06 9.78 -15.79
N LEU A 223 -2.11 10.22 -14.52
CA LEU A 223 -1.01 10.95 -13.88
C LEU A 223 -0.03 10.04 -13.14
N THR A 224 -0.57 9.05 -12.42
CA THR A 224 0.20 8.22 -11.49
C THR A 224 1.39 7.50 -12.14
N PRO A 225 1.31 6.96 -13.38
CA PRO A 225 2.47 6.32 -14.02
C PRO A 225 3.64 7.27 -14.26
N GLU A 226 3.37 8.56 -14.47
CA GLU A 226 4.42 9.58 -14.64
C GLU A 226 4.97 10.03 -13.29
N LEU A 227 4.10 10.31 -12.31
CA LEU A 227 4.51 10.75 -10.96
C LEU A 227 5.35 9.70 -10.24
N ARG A 228 5.00 8.41 -10.35
CA ARG A 228 5.71 7.28 -9.73
C ARG A 228 7.13 7.05 -10.26
N LYS A 229 7.61 7.85 -11.21
CA LYS A 229 9.05 7.89 -11.53
C LYS A 229 9.88 8.55 -10.43
N GLY A 230 9.27 9.40 -9.59
CA GLY A 230 9.92 9.92 -8.39
C GLY A 230 9.81 8.94 -7.23
N ALA A 231 10.92 8.69 -6.54
CA ALA A 231 10.98 7.68 -5.47
C ALA A 231 9.97 7.90 -4.33
N ILE A 232 9.70 9.16 -3.98
CA ILE A 232 8.74 9.50 -2.91
C ILE A 232 7.30 9.18 -3.32
N TRP A 233 6.95 9.43 -4.59
CA TRP A 233 5.65 9.09 -5.15
C TRP A 233 5.46 7.59 -5.25
N ASP A 234 6.49 6.88 -5.75
CA ASP A 234 6.42 5.43 -5.90
C ASP A 234 6.19 4.75 -4.56
N ARG A 235 6.98 5.12 -3.54
CA ARG A 235 6.83 4.56 -2.19
C ARG A 235 5.48 4.91 -1.57
N SER A 236 5.05 6.17 -1.69
CA SER A 236 3.74 6.63 -1.19
C SER A 236 2.57 5.87 -1.81
N TYR A 237 2.69 5.51 -3.09
CA TYR A 237 1.67 4.75 -3.80
C TYR A 237 1.74 3.25 -3.50
N ALA A 238 2.94 2.65 -3.58
CA ALA A 238 3.16 1.22 -3.45
C ALA A 238 2.99 0.72 -2.00
N LYS A 239 3.26 1.56 -1.00
CA LYS A 239 3.12 1.25 0.43
C LYS A 239 3.77 -0.10 0.77
N PRO A 240 5.10 -0.23 0.62
CA PRO A 240 5.78 -1.52 0.77
C PRO A 240 5.56 -2.17 2.15
N LEU A 241 5.32 -1.38 3.19
CA LEU A 241 5.01 -1.86 4.55
C LEU A 241 3.50 -2.04 4.80
N GLY A 242 2.65 -1.83 3.79
CA GLY A 242 1.21 -2.07 3.85
C GLY A 242 0.35 -0.92 4.40
N TYR A 243 0.95 0.21 4.76
CA TYR A 243 0.24 1.40 5.26
C TYR A 243 0.85 2.70 4.72
N PRO A 244 0.10 3.82 4.70
CA PRO A 244 0.60 5.10 4.20
C PRO A 244 1.52 5.81 5.21
N GLY A 245 2.51 6.54 4.73
CA GLY A 245 3.35 7.42 5.56
C GLY A 245 4.34 6.66 6.44
N ASP A 246 4.95 5.60 5.91
CA ASP A 246 6.00 4.86 6.62
C ASP A 246 7.25 5.71 6.91
N PHE A 247 8.11 5.21 7.81
CA PHE A 247 9.26 5.97 8.32
C PHE A 247 10.27 6.34 7.24
N GLU A 248 10.35 5.57 6.15
CA GLU A 248 11.24 5.86 5.02
C GLU A 248 10.74 7.01 4.16
N ILE A 249 9.42 7.16 3.96
CA ILE A 249 8.87 8.37 3.35
C ILE A 249 9.23 9.58 4.20
N MET A 250 9.13 9.45 5.53
CA MET A 250 9.50 10.52 6.44
C MET A 250 10.99 10.87 6.28
N ASN A 251 11.89 9.89 6.26
CA ASN A 251 13.32 10.10 6.02
C ASN A 251 13.59 10.83 4.70
N GLN A 252 12.94 10.43 3.58
CA GLN A 252 13.09 11.14 2.30
C GLN A 252 12.72 12.63 2.42
N VAL A 253 11.67 12.95 3.17
CA VAL A 253 11.24 14.33 3.40
C VAL A 253 12.17 15.09 4.36
N TYR A 254 12.77 14.42 5.33
CA TYR A 254 13.70 15.06 6.26
C TYR A 254 15.08 15.28 5.63
N ASP A 255 15.58 14.31 4.89
CA ASP A 255 16.89 14.36 4.23
C ASP A 255 16.87 15.32 3.02
N TRP A 256 15.71 15.46 2.36
CA TRP A 256 15.49 16.36 1.22
C TRP A 256 16.49 16.13 0.06
N GLU A 257 16.95 14.88 -0.07
CA GLU A 257 17.96 14.48 -1.03
C GLU A 257 17.41 14.36 -2.46
N ARG A 258 18.32 14.36 -3.43
CA ARG A 258 18.01 14.17 -4.85
C ARG A 258 18.04 12.67 -5.15
N ILE A 259 16.89 12.02 -5.09
CA ILE A 259 16.78 10.57 -5.32
C ILE A 259 16.25 10.31 -6.74
N GLY A 260 17.03 9.61 -7.57
CA GLY A 260 16.65 9.18 -8.92
C GLY A 260 17.84 8.61 -9.69
N LYS A 261 17.59 7.77 -10.70
CA LYS A 261 18.64 7.20 -11.56
C LYS A 261 19.16 8.19 -12.60
N ASP A 262 18.35 9.18 -12.94
CA ASP A 262 18.65 10.25 -13.88
C ASP A 262 18.05 11.58 -13.39
N ALA A 263 18.40 12.67 -14.07
CA ALA A 263 17.93 14.02 -13.74
C ALA A 263 16.39 14.12 -13.72
N TYR A 264 15.69 13.36 -14.57
CA TYR A 264 14.23 13.44 -14.64
C TYR A 264 13.58 12.73 -13.44
N GLU A 265 14.04 11.54 -13.07
CA GLU A 265 13.59 10.85 -11.85
C GLU A 265 13.87 11.71 -10.61
N MET A 266 15.04 12.37 -10.54
CA MET A 266 15.36 13.34 -9.47
C MET A 266 14.38 14.51 -9.44
N LEU A 267 14.03 15.09 -10.59
CA LEU A 267 13.00 16.15 -10.68
C LEU A 267 11.63 15.65 -10.22
N MET A 268 11.23 14.43 -10.56
CA MET A 268 9.95 13.86 -10.12
C MET A 268 9.94 13.60 -8.61
N HIS A 269 11.06 13.16 -8.05
CA HIS A 269 11.22 13.05 -6.61
C HIS A 269 11.09 14.44 -5.93
N ARG A 270 11.78 15.45 -6.47
CA ARG A 270 11.74 16.83 -5.96
C ARG A 270 10.34 17.44 -5.98
N VAL A 271 9.57 17.19 -7.05
CA VAL A 271 8.16 17.57 -7.17
C VAL A 271 7.31 16.99 -6.03
N GLY A 272 7.59 15.76 -5.59
CA GLY A 272 6.91 15.16 -4.43
C GLY A 272 7.35 15.73 -3.09
N LEU A 273 8.65 15.98 -2.91
CA LEU A 273 9.17 16.64 -1.71
C LEU A 273 8.51 18.02 -1.49
N GLU A 274 8.28 18.76 -2.57
CA GLU A 274 7.62 20.07 -2.51
C GLU A 274 6.20 20.00 -1.92
N VAL A 275 5.44 18.96 -2.27
CA VAL A 275 4.09 18.73 -1.70
C VAL A 275 4.19 18.28 -0.23
N ALA A 276 5.25 17.56 0.11
CA ALA A 276 5.49 17.02 1.44
C ALA A 276 6.18 18.01 2.41
N GLU A 277 6.52 19.23 1.98
CA GLU A 277 7.28 20.20 2.78
C GLU A 277 6.71 20.44 4.18
N CYS A 278 5.38 20.43 4.31
CA CYS A 278 4.69 20.65 5.58
C CYS A 278 5.10 19.63 6.67
N ILE A 279 5.52 18.42 6.28
CA ILE A 279 6.00 17.39 7.21
C ILE A 279 7.31 17.82 7.86
N ARG A 280 8.24 18.40 7.08
CA ARG A 280 9.50 18.95 7.60
C ARG A 280 9.23 20.14 8.51
N THR A 281 8.36 21.06 8.12
CA THR A 281 7.97 22.21 8.95
C THR A 281 7.40 21.75 10.29
N ARG A 282 6.52 20.74 10.29
CA ARG A 282 5.98 20.16 11.53
C ARG A 282 7.08 19.55 12.40
N MET A 283 8.03 18.82 11.83
CA MET A 283 9.15 18.23 12.56
C MET A 283 9.99 19.30 13.26
N GLU A 284 10.32 20.40 12.57
CA GLU A 284 11.08 21.51 13.18
C GLU A 284 10.31 22.21 14.30
N VAL A 285 8.99 22.36 14.17
CA VAL A 285 8.13 22.89 15.26
C VAL A 285 8.19 21.97 16.49
N VAL A 286 8.08 20.65 16.30
CA VAL A 286 8.16 19.68 17.40
C VAL A 286 9.55 19.71 18.05
N ARG A 287 10.61 19.77 17.24
CA ARG A 287 11.99 19.92 17.72
C ARG A 287 12.19 21.19 18.55
N ALA A 288 11.67 22.33 18.10
CA ALA A 288 11.72 23.58 18.86
C ALA A 288 10.99 23.44 20.20
N HIS A 289 9.81 22.80 20.20
CA HIS A 289 9.06 22.55 21.42
C HIS A 289 9.79 21.62 22.39
N ILE A 290 10.48 20.59 21.91
CA ILE A 290 11.36 19.75 22.72
C ILE A 290 12.43 20.62 23.41
N ALA A 291 13.09 21.51 22.66
CA ALA A 291 14.11 22.39 23.22
C ALA A 291 13.55 23.33 24.30
N ASP A 292 12.35 23.86 24.10
CA ASP A 292 11.66 24.70 25.08
C ASP A 292 11.34 23.94 26.37
N VAL A 293 10.74 22.75 26.25
CA VAL A 293 10.41 21.88 27.40
C VAL A 293 11.67 21.51 28.18
N VAL A 294 12.76 21.17 27.49
CA VAL A 294 14.02 20.81 28.17
C VAL A 294 14.64 22.02 28.87
N ARG A 295 14.63 23.19 28.23
CA ARG A 295 15.15 24.43 28.81
C ARG A 295 14.36 24.88 30.04
N GLU A 296 13.03 24.89 29.96
CA GLU A 296 12.13 25.24 31.07
C GLU A 296 12.29 24.31 32.28
N ARG A 297 12.65 23.05 32.03
CA ARG A 297 12.89 22.07 33.09
C ARG A 297 14.16 22.36 33.90
N GLY A 298 15.15 23.02 33.31
CA GLY A 298 16.44 23.32 33.94
C GLY A 298 17.37 22.11 34.04
N HIS A 299 18.27 22.12 35.04
CA HIS A 299 19.32 21.11 35.21
C HIS A 299 19.05 20.08 36.33
N ASP A 300 18.10 20.37 37.23
CA ASP A 300 17.89 19.59 38.46
C ASP A 300 17.26 18.23 38.20
N ARG A 301 16.37 18.15 37.21
CA ARG A 301 15.63 16.93 36.86
C ARG A 301 15.51 16.78 35.35
N PRO A 302 15.50 15.55 34.82
CA PRO A 302 15.31 15.35 33.39
C PRO A 302 13.92 15.83 32.94
N ALA A 303 13.88 16.45 31.76
CA ALA A 303 12.66 16.58 31.00
C ALA A 303 12.28 15.20 30.45
N ARG A 304 11.09 14.71 30.79
CA ARG A 304 10.59 13.41 30.32
C ARG A 304 9.65 13.65 29.16
N ILE A 305 10.00 13.16 27.98
CA ILE A 305 9.28 13.39 26.73
C ILE A 305 8.94 12.03 26.12
N THR A 306 7.67 11.83 25.77
CA THR A 306 7.20 10.60 25.12
C THR A 306 6.74 10.94 23.71
N SER A 307 7.28 10.23 22.70
CA SER A 307 6.87 10.32 21.29
C SER A 307 6.12 9.04 20.94
N LEU A 308 4.85 9.17 20.55
CA LEU A 308 3.95 8.06 20.22
C LEU A 308 3.75 7.98 18.70
N GLY A 309 4.04 6.82 18.11
CA GLY A 309 4.22 6.71 16.66
C GLY A 309 5.46 7.49 16.24
N SER A 310 6.58 7.25 16.93
CA SER A 310 7.79 8.06 16.81
C SER A 310 8.45 7.98 15.43
N GLY A 311 8.17 6.92 14.66
CA GLY A 311 8.84 6.65 13.40
C GLY A 311 10.38 6.71 13.57
N PRO A 312 11.10 7.44 12.72
CA PRO A 312 12.55 7.57 12.81
C PRO A 312 13.02 8.56 13.90
N ALA A 313 12.11 9.23 14.60
CA ALA A 313 12.38 10.20 15.67
C ALA A 313 13.40 11.30 15.31
N ARG A 314 13.34 11.82 14.07
CA ARG A 314 14.27 12.86 13.57
C ARG A 314 14.16 14.17 14.35
N GLU A 315 13.03 14.46 14.98
CA GLU A 315 12.89 15.59 15.90
C GLU A 315 13.78 15.46 17.13
N VAL A 316 13.98 14.22 17.62
CA VAL A 316 14.85 13.94 18.78
C VAL A 316 16.30 13.99 18.36
N GLU A 317 16.67 13.35 17.24
CA GLU A 317 18.02 13.47 16.67
C GLU A 317 18.38 14.93 16.39
N GLY A 318 17.48 15.68 15.74
CA GLY A 318 17.65 17.10 15.46
C GLY A 318 17.81 17.95 16.72
N TYR A 319 17.12 17.62 17.81
CA TYR A 319 17.35 18.26 19.10
C TYR A 319 18.75 17.94 19.66
N LEU A 320 19.13 16.66 19.70
CA LEU A 320 20.40 16.20 20.28
C LEU A 320 21.65 16.67 19.52
N THR A 321 21.52 16.85 18.21
CA THR A 321 22.57 17.42 17.34
C THR A 321 22.77 18.92 17.55
N SER A 322 21.81 19.61 18.16
CA SER A 322 21.84 21.07 18.29
C SER A 322 22.61 21.53 19.52
N HIS A 323 23.19 22.73 19.46
CA HIS A 323 23.92 23.34 20.58
C HIS A 323 23.05 23.56 21.83
N THR A 324 21.71 23.52 21.72
CA THR A 324 20.77 23.70 22.83
C THR A 324 20.64 22.46 23.73
N ALA A 325 21.19 21.32 23.32
CA ALA A 325 21.27 20.12 24.17
C ALA A 325 22.37 20.23 25.25
N GLY A 326 23.30 21.19 25.11
CA GLY A 326 24.43 21.34 26.00
C GLY A 326 24.02 21.58 27.47
N GLY A 327 24.40 20.66 28.36
CA GLY A 327 24.22 20.85 29.81
C GLY A 327 22.89 20.37 30.39
N HIS A 328 21.87 20.16 29.56
CA HIS A 328 20.52 19.80 30.03
C HIS A 328 20.32 18.30 30.17
N ARG A 329 19.36 17.90 31.02
CA ARG A 329 18.97 16.50 31.24
C ARG A 329 17.65 16.20 30.54
N ALA A 330 17.59 15.13 29.76
CA ALA A 330 16.38 14.71 29.06
C ALA A 330 16.26 13.18 28.98
N GLU A 331 15.03 12.67 29.08
CA GLU A 331 14.68 11.27 28.91
C GLU A 331 13.57 11.16 27.85
N PHE A 332 13.89 10.51 26.73
CA PHE A 332 12.98 10.28 25.62
C PHE A 332 12.46 8.84 25.63
N SER A 333 11.15 8.68 25.57
CA SER A 333 10.47 7.39 25.36
C SER A 333 9.86 7.38 23.96
N LEU A 334 10.41 6.56 23.08
CA LEU A 334 9.99 6.42 21.68
C LEU A 334 9.11 5.18 21.56
N ILE A 335 7.86 5.33 21.19
CA ILE A 335 6.91 4.23 21.07
C ILE A 335 6.51 4.09 19.61
N ASP A 336 6.77 2.93 19.03
CA ASP A 336 6.36 2.61 17.66
C ASP A 336 6.09 1.13 17.48
N GLN A 337 5.18 0.79 16.56
CA GLN A 337 4.88 -0.60 16.21
C GLN A 337 5.94 -1.20 15.27
N GLU A 338 6.72 -0.35 14.59
CA GLU A 338 7.75 -0.78 13.66
C GLU A 338 9.13 -0.88 14.31
N GLU A 339 9.64 -2.11 14.41
CA GLU A 339 10.98 -2.36 14.94
C GLU A 339 12.06 -1.66 14.11
N VAL A 340 11.92 -1.65 12.78
CA VAL A 340 12.87 -1.01 11.87
C VAL A 340 12.97 0.50 12.07
N ALA A 341 11.85 1.17 12.37
CA ALA A 341 11.84 2.60 12.66
C ALA A 341 12.51 2.92 14.01
N LEU A 342 12.22 2.11 15.04
CA LEU A 342 12.88 2.22 16.34
C LEU A 342 14.38 1.93 16.26
N HIS A 343 14.78 0.96 15.46
CA HIS A 343 16.18 0.64 15.21
C HIS A 343 16.90 1.84 14.58
N TYR A 344 16.31 2.42 13.53
CA TYR A 344 16.83 3.64 12.90
C TYR A 344 16.99 4.77 13.93
N ALA A 345 15.94 5.06 14.72
CA ALA A 345 15.97 6.09 15.74
C ALA A 345 17.08 5.84 16.79
N HIS A 346 17.25 4.58 17.21
CA HIS A 346 18.30 4.19 18.14
C HIS A 346 19.69 4.43 17.54
N GLU A 347 19.96 3.94 16.32
CA GLU A 347 21.26 4.14 15.66
C GLU A 347 21.63 5.63 15.52
N LYS A 348 20.66 6.48 15.15
CA LYS A 348 20.88 7.92 14.99
C LYS A 348 21.07 8.67 16.30
N THR A 349 20.38 8.26 17.37
CA THR A 349 20.44 8.98 18.66
C THR A 349 21.53 8.46 19.59
N TYR A 350 21.95 7.20 19.46
CA TYR A 350 22.89 6.54 20.38
C TYR A 350 24.24 7.25 20.53
N PRO A 351 24.90 7.79 19.48
CA PRO A 351 26.13 8.55 19.65
C PRO A 351 25.98 9.74 20.60
N TYR A 352 24.84 10.42 20.59
CA TYR A 352 24.57 11.56 21.47
C TYR A 352 24.27 11.12 22.90
N VAL A 353 23.58 9.98 23.07
CA VAL A 353 23.36 9.37 24.39
C VAL A 353 24.69 9.03 25.05
N LEU A 354 25.58 8.34 24.30
CA LEU A 354 26.90 7.93 24.79
C LEU A 354 27.75 9.13 25.24
N ASN A 355 27.73 10.22 24.46
CA ASN A 355 28.51 11.43 24.72
C ASN A 355 27.87 12.41 25.71
N SER A 356 26.75 12.04 26.35
CA SER A 356 26.01 12.94 27.25
C SER A 356 26.39 12.83 28.72
N ASP A 357 27.31 11.93 29.09
CA ASP A 357 27.65 11.61 30.50
C ASP A 357 26.41 11.22 31.33
N GLY A 358 25.45 10.52 30.71
CA GLY A 358 24.20 10.07 31.33
C GLY A 358 23.15 11.18 31.53
N ARG A 359 23.37 12.37 30.97
CA ARG A 359 22.36 13.45 30.98
C ARG A 359 21.20 13.17 30.03
N ILE A 360 21.44 12.46 28.95
CA ILE A 360 20.44 12.09 27.95
C ILE A 360 20.16 10.59 28.04
N LYS A 361 18.89 10.22 28.00
CA LYS A 361 18.45 8.84 27.76
C LYS A 361 17.44 8.81 26.63
N VAL A 362 17.55 7.81 25.78
CA VAL A 362 16.57 7.51 24.72
C VAL A 362 16.24 6.03 24.82
N GLN A 363 14.95 5.70 24.92
CA GLN A 363 14.48 4.32 25.04
C GLN A 363 13.36 4.06 24.03
N GLY A 364 13.49 2.97 23.26
CA GLY A 364 12.47 2.50 22.34
C GLY A 364 11.54 1.47 22.99
N PHE A 365 10.25 1.53 22.66
CA PHE A 365 9.22 0.58 23.06
C PHE A 365 8.49 0.11 21.80
N ASN A 366 8.70 -1.15 21.43
CA ASN A 366 8.01 -1.76 20.29
C ASN A 366 6.59 -2.17 20.72
N LEU A 367 5.64 -1.24 20.60
CA LEU A 367 4.25 -1.41 21.01
C LEU A 367 3.32 -0.83 19.95
N SER A 368 2.24 -1.55 19.64
CA SER A 368 1.19 -1.01 18.78
C SER A 368 0.23 -0.11 19.56
N PHE A 369 -0.47 0.79 18.86
CA PHE A 369 -1.57 1.55 19.45
C PHE A 369 -2.63 0.64 20.12
N THR A 370 -2.84 -0.55 19.56
CA THR A 370 -3.79 -1.51 20.12
C THR A 370 -3.30 -2.15 21.41
N ASP A 371 -1.99 -2.34 21.58
CA ASP A 371 -1.42 -2.84 22.84
C ASP A 371 -1.55 -1.78 23.94
N ILE A 372 -1.27 -0.52 23.61
CA ILE A 372 -1.41 0.62 24.54
C ILE A 372 -2.86 0.77 25.01
N LEU A 373 -3.85 0.60 24.12
CA LEU A 373 -5.26 0.70 24.45
C LEU A 373 -5.78 -0.49 25.28
N ARG A 374 -5.07 -1.62 25.29
CA ARG A 374 -5.48 -2.84 26.01
C ARG A 374 -5.02 -2.90 27.47
N GLY A 375 -4.09 -2.04 27.87
CA GLY A 375 -3.57 -1.95 29.24
C GLY A 375 -2.44 -2.91 29.51
#